data_AF-A0A974HZF5-F1
#
_entry.id   AF-A0A974HZF5-F1
#
_cell.length_a   1.000
_cell.length_b   1.000
_cell.length_c   1.000
_cell.angle_alpha   90.00
_cell.angle_beta   90.00
_cell.angle_gamma   90.00
#
_symmetry.space_group_name_H-M   'P 1'
#
loop_
_entity.id
_entity.type
_entity.pdbx_description
1 polymer ?
#
loop_
_entity_poly.entity_id
_entity_poly.type
_entity_poly.pdbx_seq_one_letter_code
_entity_poly.pdbx_strand_id
1 'polypeptide(L)'
;METIDNNMHISKKHKGRGYHTCLSQFVVYVIVCPCGKLYVGETVQKVKSRISQHKSTIKSGNLALPLSRHVKEQGHTSDQLQFMVLEMIPPWKRGGDQELKLKQREQWWINKLNTLHSHGCNKDYDLYLFL
;
A
#
# COMPACT_ATOMS: atom_id res chain seq x y z
N MET A 1 0.35 -32.92 -12.96
CA MET A 1 -0.69 -32.19 -12.21
C MET A 1 -0.11 -31.99 -10.82
N GLU A 2 0.79 -31.03 -10.68
CA GLU A 2 1.42 -30.70 -9.39
C GLU A 2 0.76 -29.43 -8.87
N THR A 3 0.16 -29.57 -7.71
CA THR A 3 -0.54 -28.53 -6.98
C THR A 3 0.47 -27.52 -6.46
N ILE A 4 0.34 -26.26 -6.89
CA ILE A 4 1.08 -25.14 -6.30
C ILE A 4 0.56 -24.95 -4.87
N ASP A 5 1.45 -25.19 -3.91
CA ASP A 5 1.19 -25.03 -2.49
C ASP A 5 0.80 -23.58 -2.15
N ASN A 6 -0.49 -23.38 -1.84
CA ASN A 6 -1.09 -22.10 -1.44
C ASN A 6 -0.78 -21.69 0.00
N ASN A 7 0.42 -21.95 0.51
CA ASN A 7 0.82 -21.61 1.88
C ASN A 7 1.94 -20.58 1.91
N MET A 8 1.62 -19.33 1.57
CA MET A 8 2.44 -18.18 1.97
C MET A 8 2.15 -17.85 3.45
N HIS A 9 2.51 -18.76 4.36
CA HIS A 9 2.60 -18.51 5.79
C HIS A 9 3.85 -17.66 6.09
N ILE A 10 3.87 -16.38 5.70
CA ILE A 10 4.91 -15.45 6.19
C ILE A 10 4.41 -14.78 7.48
N SER A 11 4.35 -15.60 8.53
CA SER A 11 4.43 -15.13 9.90
C SER A 11 5.89 -14.77 10.23
N LYS A 12 6.42 -13.67 9.69
CA LYS A 12 7.66 -13.06 10.21
C LYS A 12 7.28 -11.92 11.15
N LYS A 13 7.15 -12.26 12.45
CA LYS A 13 7.07 -11.31 13.57
C LYS A 13 8.30 -10.39 13.54
N HIS A 14 8.16 -9.22 12.94
CA HIS A 14 9.07 -8.11 13.23
C HIS A 14 8.65 -7.50 14.57
N LYS A 15 9.59 -7.49 15.53
CA LYS A 15 9.39 -7.09 16.91
C LYS A 15 9.29 -5.55 16.97
N GLY A 16 8.05 -5.05 16.92
CA GLY A 16 7.71 -3.64 17.04
C GLY A 16 6.20 -3.42 16.92
N ARG A 17 5.40 -4.08 17.75
CA ARG A 17 3.93 -3.98 17.71
C ARG A 17 3.47 -2.64 18.32
N GLY A 18 3.45 -1.60 17.49
CA GLY A 18 2.49 -0.53 17.67
C GLY A 18 1.10 -1.06 17.32
N TYR A 19 0.08 -0.74 18.13
CA TYR A 19 -1.30 -0.98 17.72
C TYR A 19 -1.67 0.03 16.64
N HIS A 20 -1.70 -0.40 15.38
CA HIS A 20 -2.22 0.43 14.29
C HIS A 20 -3.73 0.27 14.23
N THR A 21 -4.44 1.37 14.43
CA THR A 21 -5.90 1.41 14.36
C THR A 21 -6.34 2.05 13.05
N CYS A 22 -7.62 1.95 12.73
CA CYS A 22 -8.19 2.65 11.58
C CYS A 22 -8.08 4.19 11.69
N LEU A 23 -7.68 4.70 12.86
CA LEU A 23 -7.47 6.12 13.15
C LEU A 23 -5.99 6.54 13.01
N SER A 24 -5.07 5.60 12.79
CA SER A 24 -3.65 5.89 12.56
C SER A 24 -3.46 6.82 11.36
N GLN A 25 -2.47 7.71 11.46
CA GLN A 25 -2.07 8.70 10.45
C GLN A 25 -0.56 8.59 10.20
N PHE A 26 -0.07 9.19 9.12
CA PHE A 26 1.34 9.13 8.70
C PHE A 26 1.83 7.69 8.57
N VAL A 27 1.13 6.91 7.76
CA VAL A 27 1.42 5.49 7.58
C VAL A 27 1.77 5.15 6.14
N VAL A 28 2.66 4.19 5.98
CA VAL A 28 2.83 3.42 4.76
C VAL A 28 1.98 2.15 4.89
N TYR A 29 1.21 1.84 3.86
CA TYR A 29 0.32 0.69 3.82
C TYR A 29 0.48 -0.07 2.50
N VAL A 30 -0.05 -1.29 2.48
CA VAL A 30 -0.15 -2.12 1.29
C VAL A 30 -1.60 -2.53 1.06
N ILE A 31 -1.99 -2.58 -0.21
CA ILE A 31 -3.23 -3.15 -0.70
C ILE A 31 -2.88 -4.44 -1.42
N VAL A 32 -3.50 -5.54 -1.03
CA VAL A 32 -3.33 -6.85 -1.63
C VAL A 32 -4.56 -7.17 -2.48
N CYS A 33 -4.32 -7.42 -3.76
CA CYS A 33 -5.33 -7.87 -4.70
C CYS A 33 -5.50 -9.40 -4.61
N PRO A 34 -6.69 -9.99 -4.80
CA PRO A 34 -6.86 -11.44 -4.77
C PRO A 34 -6.05 -12.19 -5.85
N CYS A 35 -5.57 -11.53 -6.92
CA CYS A 35 -4.64 -12.13 -7.87
C CYS A 35 -3.15 -12.04 -7.45
N GLY A 36 -2.88 -11.66 -6.20
CA GLY A 36 -1.53 -11.60 -5.64
C GLY A 36 -0.75 -10.31 -5.92
N LYS A 37 -1.26 -9.41 -6.78
CA LYS A 37 -0.62 -8.11 -7.02
C LYS A 37 -0.73 -7.18 -5.81
N LEU A 38 0.34 -6.45 -5.56
CA LEU A 38 0.46 -5.51 -4.45
C LEU A 38 0.47 -4.07 -4.95
N TYR A 39 -0.13 -3.17 -4.16
CA TYR A 39 0.02 -1.73 -4.29
C TYR A 39 0.48 -1.17 -2.95
N VAL A 40 1.62 -0.49 -2.93
CA VAL A 40 2.09 0.26 -1.75
C VAL A 40 1.65 1.71 -1.89
N GLY A 41 1.23 2.30 -0.79
CA GLY A 41 0.94 3.72 -0.73
C GLY A 41 1.17 4.29 0.65
N GLU A 42 1.11 5.60 0.72
CA GLU A 42 1.32 6.39 1.92
C GLU A 42 0.10 7.28 2.21
N THR A 43 -0.09 7.66 3.47
CA THR A 43 -1.12 8.64 3.83
C THR A 43 -0.80 9.41 5.10
N VAL A 44 -1.01 10.73 5.04
CA VAL A 44 -1.05 11.62 6.21
C VAL A 44 -2.44 11.64 6.88
N GLN A 45 -3.46 11.16 6.18
CA GLN A 45 -4.83 11.08 6.68
C GLN A 45 -5.02 9.83 7.54
N LYS A 46 -6.21 9.72 8.17
CA LYS A 46 -6.59 8.49 8.88
C LYS A 46 -6.70 7.33 7.90
N VAL A 47 -6.17 6.17 8.28
CA VAL A 47 -6.24 4.93 7.48
C VAL A 47 -7.66 4.65 6.98
N LYS A 48 -8.68 4.78 7.85
CA LYS A 48 -10.08 4.58 7.44
C LYS A 48 -10.53 5.48 6.29
N SER A 49 -10.09 6.74 6.29
CA SER A 49 -10.45 7.71 5.26
C SER A 49 -9.78 7.36 3.93
N ARG A 50 -8.50 6.96 3.97
CA ARG A 50 -7.78 6.53 2.77
C ARG A 50 -8.35 5.23 2.18
N ILE A 51 -8.73 4.26 3.02
CA ILE A 51 -9.43 3.04 2.57
C ILE A 51 -10.74 3.41 1.88
N SER A 52 -11.56 4.26 2.50
CA SER A 52 -12.84 4.70 1.92
C SER A 52 -12.66 5.40 0.57
N GLN A 53 -11.63 6.25 0.45
CA GLN A 53 -11.32 6.95 -0.78
C GLN A 53 -10.95 5.96 -1.90
N HIS A 54 -10.04 5.02 -1.64
CA HIS A 54 -9.68 3.96 -2.60
C HIS A 54 -10.91 3.17 -3.06
N LYS A 55 -11.77 2.73 -2.12
CA LYS A 55 -13.00 2.01 -2.45
C LYS A 55 -13.91 2.85 -3.35
N SER A 56 -14.13 4.12 -3.02
CA SER A 56 -14.97 5.03 -3.81
C SER A 56 -14.41 5.24 -5.22
N THR A 57 -13.11 5.44 -5.36
CA THR A 57 -12.43 5.65 -6.64
C THR A 57 -12.50 4.42 -7.54
N ILE A 58 -12.36 3.23 -6.97
CA ILE A 58 -12.52 1.97 -7.69
C ILE A 58 -13.98 1.82 -8.16
N LYS A 59 -14.95 2.09 -7.28
CA LYS A 59 -16.38 2.00 -7.59
C LYS A 59 -16.81 3.01 -8.66
N SER A 60 -16.21 4.19 -8.70
CA SER A 60 -16.46 5.16 -9.78
C SER A 60 -15.78 4.80 -11.10
N GLY A 61 -14.92 3.77 -11.11
CA GLY A 61 -14.28 3.27 -12.32
C GLY A 61 -13.25 4.20 -12.94
N ASN A 62 -12.62 5.06 -12.14
CA ASN A 62 -11.61 6.01 -12.63
C ASN A 62 -10.35 5.26 -13.12
N LEU A 63 -10.13 5.24 -14.43
CA LEU A 63 -9.02 4.49 -15.07
C LEU A 63 -7.68 5.24 -15.10
N ALA A 64 -7.65 6.50 -14.64
CA ALA A 64 -6.41 7.26 -14.57
C ALA A 64 -5.46 6.69 -13.51
N LEU A 65 -6.03 6.08 -12.45
CA LEU A 65 -5.29 5.55 -11.32
C LEU A 65 -4.96 4.06 -11.51
N PRO A 66 -3.70 3.64 -11.33
CA PRO A 66 -3.25 2.30 -11.69
C PRO A 66 -3.93 1.20 -10.89
N LEU A 67 -4.18 1.41 -9.58
CA LEU A 67 -4.94 0.44 -8.77
C LEU A 67 -6.37 0.25 -9.29
N SER A 68 -7.08 1.35 -9.56
CA SER A 68 -8.47 1.30 -10.03
C SER A 68 -8.58 0.67 -11.42
N ARG A 69 -7.66 1.04 -12.33
CA ARG A 69 -7.52 0.41 -13.65
C ARG A 69 -7.30 -1.09 -13.51
N HIS A 70 -6.31 -1.51 -12.72
CA HIS A 70 -6.00 -2.92 -12.50
C HIS A 70 -7.20 -3.71 -11.98
N VAL A 71 -7.85 -3.21 -10.92
CA VAL A 71 -9.02 -3.88 -10.32
C VAL A 71 -10.11 -4.08 -11.35
N LYS A 72 -10.38 -3.05 -12.18
CA LYS A 72 -11.38 -3.15 -13.25
C LYS A 72 -10.99 -4.10 -14.37
N GLU A 73 -9.74 -4.05 -14.85
CA GLU A 73 -9.23 -4.92 -15.92
C GLU A 73 -9.21 -6.39 -15.52
N GLN A 74 -9.01 -6.70 -14.24
CA GLN A 74 -9.07 -8.07 -13.73
C GLN A 74 -10.50 -8.51 -13.35
N GLY A 75 -11.51 -7.63 -13.48
CA GLY A 75 -12.88 -7.94 -13.05
C GLY A 75 -13.02 -8.13 -11.52
N HIS A 76 -12.10 -7.57 -10.75
CA HIS A 76 -12.15 -7.60 -9.29
C HIS A 76 -12.96 -6.42 -8.75
N THR A 77 -13.31 -6.47 -7.47
CA THR A 77 -14.05 -5.42 -6.77
C THR A 77 -13.26 -4.87 -5.60
N SER A 78 -13.60 -3.66 -5.17
CA SER A 78 -12.94 -3.00 -4.03
C SER A 78 -13.09 -3.76 -2.70
N ASP A 79 -14.11 -4.61 -2.58
CA ASP A 79 -14.39 -5.36 -1.35
C ASP A 79 -13.59 -6.67 -1.25
N GLN A 80 -12.99 -7.11 -2.36
CA GLN A 80 -12.04 -8.23 -2.38
C GLN A 80 -10.60 -7.82 -2.02
N LEU A 81 -10.34 -6.50 -1.92
CA LEU A 81 -9.02 -5.99 -1.59
C LEU A 81 -8.76 -6.05 -0.09
N GLN A 82 -7.56 -6.48 0.29
CA GLN A 82 -7.10 -6.46 1.67
C GLN A 82 -6.17 -5.28 1.91
N PHE A 83 -6.32 -4.61 3.06
CA PHE A 83 -5.52 -3.45 3.44
C PHE A 83 -4.71 -3.76 4.70
N MET A 84 -3.42 -3.46 4.69
CA MET A 84 -2.53 -3.66 5.83
C MET A 84 -1.60 -2.47 6.01
N VAL A 85 -1.41 -2.04 7.26
CA VAL A 85 -0.39 -1.03 7.60
C VAL A 85 0.97 -1.72 7.67
N LEU A 86 1.94 -1.20 6.92
CA LEU A 86 3.32 -1.69 6.93
C LEU A 86 4.15 -0.96 7.99
N GLU A 87 3.99 0.36 8.09
CA GLU A 87 4.79 1.21 8.96
C GLU A 87 4.04 2.49 9.31
N MET A 88 4.15 2.93 10.57
CA MET A 88 3.72 4.26 11.00
C MET A 88 4.96 5.12 11.26
N ILE A 89 4.97 6.33 10.73
CA ILE A 89 6.05 7.29 10.92
C ILE A 89 5.72 8.13 12.15
N PRO A 90 6.44 7.96 13.28
CA PRO A 90 6.20 8.76 14.47
C PRO A 90 6.58 10.22 14.22
N PRO A 91 5.94 11.18 14.92
CA PRO A 91 6.35 12.57 14.86
C PRO A 91 7.80 12.75 15.35
N TRP A 92 8.53 13.64 14.72
CA TRP A 92 9.90 13.96 15.11
C TRP A 92 9.92 14.74 16.42
N LYS A 93 10.74 14.30 17.39
CA LYS A 93 10.84 14.94 18.72
C LYS A 93 11.48 16.34 18.70
N ARG A 94 12.19 16.72 17.62
CA ARG A 94 13.02 17.95 17.55
C ARG A 94 12.77 18.78 16.28
N GLY A 95 11.59 18.64 15.69
CA GLY A 95 11.31 19.18 14.34
C GLY A 95 11.90 18.30 13.23
N GLY A 96 11.46 18.56 12.00
CA GLY A 96 11.80 17.77 10.81
C GLY A 96 10.58 17.51 9.94
N ASP A 97 10.79 17.34 8.63
CA ASP A 97 9.71 17.05 7.69
C ASP A 97 9.28 15.57 7.79
N GLN A 98 8.19 15.33 8.53
CA GLN A 98 7.60 14.01 8.70
C GLN A 98 7.02 13.46 7.38
N GLU A 99 6.54 14.33 6.50
CA GLU A 99 5.98 13.93 5.21
C GLU A 99 7.09 13.50 4.25
N LEU A 100 8.22 14.21 4.24
CA LEU A 100 9.41 13.78 3.50
C LEU A 100 9.86 12.39 3.93
N LYS A 101 9.94 12.13 5.24
CA LYS A 101 10.26 10.79 5.76
C LYS A 101 9.22 9.76 5.34
N LEU A 102 7.94 10.10 5.35
CA LEU A 102 6.86 9.22 4.91
C LEU A 102 7.05 8.80 3.45
N LYS A 103 7.35 9.76 2.56
CA LYS A 103 7.64 9.50 1.13
C LYS A 103 8.87 8.61 0.94
N GLN A 104 9.95 8.89 1.66
CA GLN A 104 11.16 8.04 1.62
C GLN A 104 10.88 6.60 2.05
N ARG A 105 10.04 6.41 3.08
CA ARG A 105 9.69 5.07 3.56
C ARG A 105 8.74 4.35 2.60
N GLU A 106 7.83 5.05 1.95
CA GLU A 106 7.01 4.49 0.88
C GLU A 106 7.88 3.93 -0.25
N GLN A 107 8.83 4.73 -0.76
CA GLN A 107 9.75 4.30 -1.82
C GLN A 107 10.58 3.09 -1.40
N TRP A 108 11.07 3.09 -0.16
CA TRP A 108 11.76 1.92 0.38
C TRP A 108 10.89 0.66 0.38
N TRP A 109 9.61 0.76 0.72
CA TRP A 109 8.67 -0.36 0.71
C TRP A 109 8.28 -0.81 -0.71
N ILE A 110 8.09 0.12 -1.64
CA ILE A 110 7.87 -0.18 -3.07
C ILE A 110 9.02 -1.02 -3.61
N ASN A 111 10.26 -0.59 -3.36
CA ASN A 111 11.46 -1.30 -3.77
C ASN A 111 11.59 -2.66 -3.07
N LYS A 112 11.35 -2.69 -1.75
CA LYS A 112 11.50 -3.92 -0.96
C LYS A 112 10.47 -5.00 -1.32
N LEU A 113 9.25 -4.61 -1.68
CA LEU A 113 8.16 -5.52 -2.05
C LEU A 113 8.04 -5.71 -3.57
N ASN A 114 8.90 -5.07 -4.35
CA ASN A 114 8.92 -5.12 -5.82
C ASN A 114 7.54 -4.86 -6.45
N THR A 115 6.89 -3.76 -6.06
CA THR A 115 5.51 -3.46 -6.49
C THR A 115 5.40 -2.59 -7.74
N LEU A 116 6.53 -2.34 -8.42
CA LEU A 116 6.61 -1.58 -9.67
C LEU A 116 5.96 -2.30 -10.85
N HIS A 117 5.73 -1.55 -11.94
CA HIS A 117 4.93 -2.02 -13.06
C HIS A 117 5.66 -3.13 -13.84
N SER A 118 5.15 -4.35 -13.68
CA SER A 118 5.51 -5.67 -14.24
C SER A 118 5.26 -6.74 -13.18
N HIS A 119 5.46 -6.38 -11.90
CA HIS A 119 5.32 -7.26 -10.73
C HIS A 119 4.28 -6.75 -9.70
N GLY A 120 3.84 -5.49 -9.79
CA GLY A 120 2.79 -4.91 -8.94
C GLY A 120 1.93 -3.84 -9.62
N CYS A 121 1.27 -2.99 -8.81
CA CYS A 121 0.31 -1.98 -9.24
C CYS A 121 0.77 -0.53 -9.04
N ASN A 122 2.01 -0.30 -8.56
CA ASN A 122 2.58 1.05 -8.52
C ASN A 122 3.04 1.46 -9.93
N LYS A 123 2.83 2.74 -10.30
CA LYS A 123 3.42 3.33 -11.52
C LYS A 123 4.85 3.77 -11.21
N ASP A 124 5.73 3.75 -12.21
CA ASP A 124 7.15 4.12 -12.08
C ASP A 124 7.41 5.62 -11.83
N TYR A 125 6.36 6.45 -11.79
CA TYR A 125 6.46 7.91 -11.96
C TYR A 125 6.99 8.72 -10.76
N ASP A 126 7.34 8.13 -9.62
CA ASP A 126 7.78 8.89 -8.43
C ASP A 126 9.15 8.50 -7.85
N LEU A 127 9.90 7.61 -8.52
CA LEU A 127 11.21 7.16 -8.01
C LEU A 127 12.32 8.22 -8.10
N TYR A 128 12.13 9.27 -8.91
CA TYR A 128 13.18 10.25 -9.23
C TYR A 128 13.16 11.53 -8.38
N LEU A 129 12.16 11.74 -7.51
CA LEU A 129 12.03 13.00 -6.77
C LEU A 129 12.88 13.07 -5.48
N PHE A 130 13.59 12.01 -5.13
CA PHE A 130 14.36 11.93 -3.87
C PHE A 130 15.73 11.23 -3.98
N LEU A 131 16.27 11.07 -5.19
CA LEU A 131 17.69 10.81 -5.44
C LEU A 131 18.42 12.13 -5.62
#